data_AF-A0A352KQY2-F1
#
_entry.id   AF-A0A352KQY2-F1
#
_cell.length_a   1.000
_cell.length_b   1.000
_cell.length_c   1.000
_cell.angle_alpha   90.00
_cell.angle_beta   90.00
_cell.angle_gamma   90.00
#
_symmetry.space_group_name_H-M   'P 1'
#
loop_
_entity.id
_entity.type
_entity.pdbx_description
1 polymer ?
#
loop_
_entity_poly.entity_id
_entity_poly.type
_entity_poly.pdbx_seq_one_letter_code
_entity_poly.pdbx_strand_id
1 'polypeptide(L)'
;MKKFVLIGVLCLLPQLAWSEDCEPGLEDCVTESNNQLTSRQQQIQERLKRQEEIKRKARTAASAIGNAEFTRIQNRYTALADPVITKLMAKYKRNYYNALLAEGFTAAQALKIIAESER
;
A
#
# COMPACT_ATOMS: atom_id res chain seq x y z
N MET A 1 37.55 1.29 -38.48
CA MET A 1 37.40 2.29 -39.55
C MET A 1 35.92 2.61 -39.70
N LYS A 2 35.59 3.92 -39.67
CA LYS A 2 34.25 4.50 -39.87
C LYS A 2 33.67 4.04 -41.22
N LYS A 3 32.37 3.70 -41.28
CA LYS A 3 31.49 3.94 -42.44
C LYS A 3 30.03 3.53 -42.15
N PHE A 4 29.19 4.56 -42.06
CA PHE A 4 27.80 4.66 -42.54
C PHE A 4 26.80 3.53 -42.24
N VAL A 5 25.90 3.79 -41.29
CA VAL A 5 24.46 3.49 -41.43
C VAL A 5 23.69 4.73 -40.97
N LEU A 6 23.70 5.74 -41.84
CA LEU A 6 22.85 6.93 -41.77
C LEU A 6 22.12 7.04 -43.11
N ILE A 7 21.41 5.98 -43.48
CA ILE A 7 20.60 5.91 -44.70
C ILE A 7 19.31 5.20 -44.31
N GLY A 8 18.36 6.00 -43.81
CA GLY A 8 17.03 5.53 -43.44
C GLY A 8 16.04 6.65 -43.13
N VAL A 9 16.42 7.92 -43.29
CA VAL A 9 15.55 9.09 -43.06
C VAL A 9 15.74 10.15 -44.16
N LEU A 10 16.04 9.72 -45.40
CA LEU A 10 16.35 10.62 -46.52
C LEU A 10 15.65 10.22 -47.84
N CYS A 11 14.51 9.53 -47.74
CA CYS A 11 13.64 9.22 -48.89
C CYS A 11 12.19 9.65 -48.71
N LEU A 12 11.88 10.56 -47.79
CA LEU A 12 10.53 11.10 -47.63
C LEU A 12 10.59 12.62 -47.53
N LEU A 13 11.00 13.27 -48.62
CA LEU A 13 10.61 14.62 -49.08
C LEU A 13 11.51 14.93 -50.28
N PRO A 14 10.94 15.08 -51.49
CA PRO A 14 10.55 16.43 -51.88
C PRO A 14 9.36 16.44 -52.85
N GLN A 15 8.12 16.34 -52.36
CA GLN A 15 6.93 16.77 -53.11
C GLN A 15 5.83 17.23 -52.15
N LEU A 16 6.14 18.21 -51.31
CA LEU A 16 5.11 19.13 -50.85
C LEU A 16 5.48 20.45 -51.48
N ALA A 17 4.88 20.73 -52.63
CA ALA A 17 4.72 22.09 -53.08
C ALA A 17 4.09 22.85 -51.91
N TRP A 18 4.80 23.85 -51.41
CA TRP A 18 4.23 24.79 -50.47
C TRP A 18 3.19 25.56 -51.27
N SER A 19 1.92 25.15 -51.18
CA SER A 19 0.82 26.06 -51.50
C SER A 19 0.83 27.11 -50.39
N GLU A 20 1.27 28.31 -50.71
CA GLU A 20 1.20 29.52 -49.87
C GLU A 20 -0.25 29.97 -49.65
N ASP A 21 -1.11 29.05 -49.20
CA ASP A 21 -2.47 29.33 -48.77
C ASP A 21 -2.76 28.41 -47.57
N CYS A 22 -2.08 28.67 -46.43
CA CYS A 22 -2.56 28.14 -45.15
C CYS A 22 -3.93 28.76 -44.90
N GLU A 23 -5.00 27.93 -44.91
CA GLU A 23 -6.32 28.38 -44.52
C GLU A 23 -6.25 29.02 -43.12
N PRO A 24 -6.73 30.27 -42.94
CA PRO A 24 -6.60 31.02 -41.68
C PRO A 24 -7.39 30.44 -40.49
N GLY A 25 -7.90 29.21 -40.59
CA GLY A 25 -8.48 28.46 -39.47
C GLY A 25 -7.72 27.19 -39.08
N LEU A 26 -6.80 26.69 -39.93
CA LEU A 26 -6.10 25.43 -39.66
C LEU A 26 -5.02 25.60 -38.57
N GLU A 27 -4.28 26.72 -38.60
CA GLU A 27 -3.29 27.06 -37.57
C GLU A 27 -3.94 27.29 -36.20
N ASP A 28 -5.11 27.91 -36.16
CA ASP A 28 -5.88 28.13 -34.94
C ASP A 28 -6.38 26.80 -34.34
N CYS A 29 -6.91 25.89 -35.18
CA CYS A 29 -7.34 24.57 -34.73
C CYS A 29 -6.17 23.71 -34.20
N VAL A 30 -4.99 23.77 -34.85
CA VAL A 30 -3.79 23.06 -34.39
C VAL A 30 -3.28 23.64 -33.07
N THR A 31 -3.31 24.96 -32.93
CA THR A 31 -2.90 25.66 -31.70
C THR A 31 -3.83 25.35 -30.54
N GLU A 32 -5.14 25.37 -30.76
CA GLU A 32 -6.13 24.98 -29.75
C GLU A 32 -5.96 23.52 -29.32
N SER A 33 -5.79 22.60 -30.29
CA SER A 33 -5.56 21.18 -30.01
C SER A 33 -4.28 20.95 -29.19
N ASN A 34 -3.18 21.63 -29.54
CA ASN A 34 -1.94 21.56 -28.78
C ASN A 34 -2.08 22.11 -27.36
N ASN A 35 -2.84 23.20 -27.17
CA ASN A 35 -3.12 23.75 -25.85
C ASN A 35 -3.96 22.78 -24.99
N GLN A 36 -4.97 22.14 -25.59
CA GLN A 36 -5.77 21.11 -24.91
C GLN A 36 -4.95 19.88 -24.55
N LEU A 37 -4.07 19.41 -25.45
CA LEU A 37 -3.16 18.29 -25.19
C LEU A 37 -2.18 18.60 -24.06
N THR A 38 -1.60 19.80 -24.06
CA THR A 38 -0.68 20.25 -23.02
C THR A 38 -1.38 20.34 -21.66
N SER A 39 -2.59 20.90 -21.62
CA SER A 39 -3.41 20.97 -20.40
C SER A 39 -3.75 19.57 -19.86
N ARG A 40 -4.15 18.64 -20.74
CA ARG A 40 -4.40 17.25 -20.34
C ARG A 40 -3.14 16.56 -19.82
N GLN A 41 -1.99 16.81 -20.43
CA GLN A 41 -0.71 16.25 -19.99
C GLN A 41 -0.32 16.75 -18.60
N GLN A 42 -0.53 18.05 -18.31
CA GLN A 42 -0.32 18.62 -16.99
C GLN A 42 -1.24 17.99 -15.94
N GLN A 43 -2.54 17.84 -16.24
CA GLN A 43 -3.49 17.19 -15.34
C GLN A 43 -3.13 15.73 -15.05
N ILE A 44 -2.66 15.00 -16.05
CA ILE A 44 -2.20 13.61 -15.89
C ILE A 44 -0.96 13.57 -14.99
N GLN A 45 0.01 14.45 -15.21
CA GLN A 45 1.22 14.54 -14.37
C GLN A 45 0.88 14.85 -12.92
N GLU A 46 -0.06 15.76 -12.65
CA GLU A 46 -0.51 16.03 -11.29
C GLU A 46 -1.17 14.82 -10.64
N ARG A 47 -2.04 14.11 -11.37
CA ARG A 47 -2.69 12.89 -10.86
C ARG A 47 -1.66 11.80 -10.54
N LEU A 48 -0.64 11.64 -11.38
CA LEU A 48 0.45 10.69 -11.14
C LEU A 48 1.25 11.06 -9.88
N LYS A 49 1.62 12.34 -9.71
CA LYS A 49 2.29 12.81 -8.49
C LYS A 49 1.48 12.54 -7.23
N ARG A 50 0.17 12.81 -7.27
CA ARG A 50 -0.73 12.52 -6.13
C ARG A 50 -0.80 11.01 -5.84
N GLN A 51 -0.84 10.15 -6.85
CA GLN A 51 -0.82 8.70 -6.64
C GLN A 51 0.49 8.21 -6.02
N GLU A 52 1.64 8.74 -6.45
CA GLU A 52 2.93 8.40 -5.84
C GLU A 52 2.98 8.82 -4.37
N GLU A 53 2.45 9.99 -4.03
CA GLU A 53 2.38 10.47 -2.65
C GLU A 53 1.48 9.56 -1.78
N ILE A 54 0.30 9.18 -2.30
CA ILE A 54 -0.60 8.23 -1.63
C ILE A 54 0.09 6.88 -1.43
N LYS A 55 0.76 6.35 -2.46
CA LYS A 55 1.49 5.08 -2.39
C LYS A 55 2.63 5.13 -1.37
N ARG A 56 3.34 6.26 -1.29
CA ARG A 56 4.39 6.48 -0.28
C ARG A 56 3.81 6.50 1.13
N LYS A 57 2.73 7.25 1.36
CA LYS A 57 2.02 7.30 2.65
C LYS A 57 1.50 5.93 3.07
N ALA A 58 0.92 5.16 2.13
CA ALA A 58 0.44 3.81 2.38
C ALA A 58 1.56 2.84 2.79
N ARG A 59 2.74 2.92 2.16
CA ARG A 59 3.91 2.10 2.54
C ARG A 59 4.39 2.42 3.95
N THR A 60 4.48 3.69 4.32
CA THR A 60 4.86 4.11 5.67
C THR A 60 3.85 3.61 6.70
N ALA A 61 2.55 3.76 6.42
CA ALA A 61 1.49 3.27 7.30
C ALA A 61 1.54 1.75 7.46
N ALA A 62 1.70 1.00 6.36
CA ALA A 62 1.82 -0.46 6.40
C ALA A 62 3.03 -0.91 7.22
N SER A 63 4.18 -0.24 7.07
CA SER A 63 5.38 -0.52 7.87
C SER A 63 5.18 -0.20 9.35
N ALA A 64 4.49 0.90 9.69
CA ALA A 64 4.21 1.27 11.07
C ALA A 64 3.27 0.27 11.74
N ILE A 65 2.21 -0.16 11.05
CA ILE A 65 1.28 -1.19 11.52
C ILE A 65 2.01 -2.52 11.73
N GLY A 66 2.82 -2.95 10.75
CA GLY A 66 3.61 -4.18 10.86
C GLY A 66 4.55 -4.18 12.06
N ASN A 67 5.27 -3.07 12.29
CA ASN A 67 6.18 -2.94 13.43
C ASN A 67 5.44 -2.94 14.78
N ALA A 68 4.28 -2.30 14.86
CA ALA A 68 3.47 -2.27 16.08
C ALA A 68 2.95 -3.66 16.45
N GLU A 69 2.40 -4.40 15.48
CA GLU A 69 1.92 -5.77 15.70
C GLU A 69 3.07 -6.73 16.02
N PHE A 70 4.21 -6.62 15.33
CA PHE A 70 5.39 -7.43 15.63
C PHE A 70 5.88 -7.18 17.07
N THR A 71 5.98 -5.92 17.49
CA THR A 71 6.41 -5.54 18.85
C THR A 71 5.42 -6.06 19.90
N ARG A 72 4.12 -5.94 19.66
CA ARG A 72 3.08 -6.46 20.55
C ARG A 72 3.18 -7.97 20.71
N ILE A 73 3.32 -8.71 19.60
CA ILE A 73 3.46 -10.17 19.61
C ILE A 73 4.75 -10.57 20.34
N GLN A 74 5.87 -9.93 20.03
CA GLN A 74 7.16 -10.18 20.67
C GLN A 74 7.07 -9.94 22.19
N ASN A 75 6.46 -8.85 22.63
CA ASN A 75 6.29 -8.56 24.06
C ASN A 75 5.44 -9.61 24.78
N ARG A 76 4.38 -10.13 24.13
CA ARG A 76 3.58 -11.24 24.71
C ARG A 76 4.42 -12.51 24.84
N TYR A 77 5.21 -12.87 23.82
CA TYR A 77 6.08 -14.04 23.89
C TYR A 77 7.17 -13.88 24.95
N THR A 78 7.81 -12.70 25.06
CA THR A 78 8.81 -12.42 26.09
C THR A 78 8.20 -12.49 27.50
N ALA A 79 7.00 -11.94 27.70
CA ALA A 79 6.31 -12.01 28.98
C ALA A 79 5.90 -13.45 29.36
N LEU A 80 5.50 -14.27 28.38
CA LEU A 80 5.21 -15.69 28.58
C LEU A 80 6.47 -16.56 28.74
N ALA A 81 7.61 -16.10 28.25
CA ALA A 81 8.90 -16.75 28.49
C ALA A 81 9.42 -16.50 29.91
N ASP A 82 8.90 -15.49 30.62
CA ASP A 82 9.22 -15.25 32.02
C ASP A 82 8.57 -16.33 32.92
N PRO A 83 9.38 -17.13 33.65
CA PRO A 83 8.87 -18.20 34.51
C PRO A 83 8.07 -17.68 35.71
N VAL A 84 8.29 -16.45 36.18
CA VAL A 84 7.52 -15.83 37.26
C VAL A 84 6.12 -15.50 36.78
N ILE A 85 6.01 -14.85 35.62
CA ILE A 85 4.72 -14.50 35.01
C ILE A 85 3.93 -15.77 34.68
N THR A 86 4.59 -16.78 34.10
CA THR A 86 3.95 -18.06 33.78
C THR A 86 3.42 -18.77 35.02
N LYS A 87 4.18 -18.81 36.12
CA LYS A 87 3.71 -19.36 37.40
C LYS A 87 2.54 -18.58 37.97
N LEU A 88 2.56 -17.25 37.86
CA LEU A 88 1.50 -16.39 38.36
C LEU A 88 0.19 -16.59 37.58
N MET A 89 0.27 -16.68 36.24
CA MET A 89 -0.87 -17.00 35.39
C MET A 89 -1.44 -18.40 35.69
N ALA A 90 -0.59 -19.41 35.86
CA ALA A 90 -1.04 -20.75 36.23
C ALA A 90 -1.76 -20.78 37.59
N LYS A 91 -1.25 -20.03 38.57
CA LYS A 91 -1.89 -19.86 39.89
C LYS A 91 -3.24 -19.18 39.77
N TYR A 92 -3.34 -18.11 38.98
CA TYR A 92 -4.59 -17.40 38.72
C TYR A 92 -5.63 -18.33 38.08
N LYS A 93 -5.26 -19.06 37.02
CA LYS A 93 -6.16 -20.01 36.34
C LYS A 93 -6.67 -21.08 37.29
N ARG A 94 -5.80 -21.62 38.15
CA ARG A 94 -6.19 -22.61 39.16
C ARG A 94 -7.17 -22.03 40.18
N ASN A 95 -6.92 -20.81 40.66
CA ASN A 95 -7.82 -20.15 41.60
C ASN A 95 -9.19 -19.87 40.98
N TYR A 96 -9.22 -19.39 39.73
CA TYR A 96 -10.45 -19.12 39.02
C TYR A 96 -11.25 -20.39 38.73
N TYR A 97 -10.56 -21.48 38.33
CA TYR A 97 -11.17 -22.81 38.20
C TYR A 97 -11.81 -23.27 39.52
N ASN A 98 -11.08 -23.15 40.63
CA ASN A 98 -11.60 -23.55 41.94
C ASN A 98 -12.81 -22.70 42.38
N ALA A 99 -12.82 -21.40 42.05
CA ALA A 99 -13.96 -20.52 42.33
C ALA A 99 -15.21 -20.96 41.55
N LEU A 100 -15.06 -21.28 40.26
CA LEU A 100 -16.17 -21.78 39.44
C LEU A 100 -16.72 -23.11 39.98
N LEU A 101 -15.86 -24.02 40.44
CA LEU A 101 -16.33 -25.24 41.10
C LEU A 101 -17.09 -24.95 42.40
N ALA A 102 -16.63 -23.99 43.20
CA ALA A 102 -17.28 -23.58 44.45
C ALA A 102 -18.65 -22.93 44.21
N GLU A 103 -18.85 -22.28 43.06
CA GLU A 103 -20.12 -21.72 42.61
C GLU A 103 -21.09 -22.78 42.03
N GLY A 104 -20.66 -24.05 41.96
CA GLY A 104 -21.49 -25.17 41.53
C GLY A 104 -21.40 -25.50 40.03
N PHE A 105 -20.47 -24.89 39.30
CA PHE A 105 -20.19 -25.30 37.92
C PHE A 105 -19.52 -26.68 37.88
N THR A 106 -19.86 -27.48 36.87
CA THR A 106 -19.13 -28.74 36.62
C THR A 106 -17.72 -28.45 36.12
N ALA A 107 -16.79 -29.39 36.31
CA ALA A 107 -15.42 -29.28 35.80
C ALA A 107 -15.37 -28.98 34.29
N ALA A 108 -16.26 -29.60 33.50
CA ALA A 108 -16.35 -29.37 32.07
C ALA A 108 -16.78 -27.93 31.72
N GLN A 109 -17.76 -27.37 32.45
CA GLN A 109 -18.21 -25.99 32.27
C GLN A 109 -17.13 -24.99 32.69
N ALA A 110 -16.47 -25.23 33.82
CA ALA A 110 -15.41 -24.36 34.31
C ALA A 110 -14.22 -24.30 33.34
N LEU A 111 -13.79 -25.44 32.79
CA LEU A 111 -12.73 -25.49 31.77
C LEU A 111 -13.14 -24.77 30.48
N LYS A 112 -14.41 -24.88 30.07
CA LYS A 112 -14.92 -24.18 28.88
C LYS A 112 -14.89 -22.66 29.07
N ILE A 113 -15.33 -22.16 30.22
CA ILE A 113 -15.31 -20.71 30.56
C ILE A 113 -13.87 -20.18 30.54
N ILE A 114 -12.92 -20.91 31.14
CA ILE A 114 -11.51 -20.51 31.14
C ILE A 114 -10.96 -20.47 29.71
N ALA A 115 -11.24 -21.47 28.88
CA ALA A 115 -10.77 -21.51 27.50
C ALA A 115 -11.36 -20.39 26.63
N GLU A 116 -12.61 -20.00 26.87
CA GLU A 116 -13.26 -18.88 26.17
C GLU A 116 -12.70 -17.52 26.60
N SER A 117 -12.23 -17.37 27.84
CA SER A 117 -11.59 -16.14 28.34
C SER A 117 -10.22 -15.83 27.71
N GLU A 118 -9.64 -16.79 26.98
CA GLU A 118 -8.32 -16.69 26.35
C GLU A 118 -8.36 -16.33 24.85
N ARG A 119 -9.56 -16.25 24.25
CA ARG A 119 -9.77 -15.82 22.86
C ARG A 119 -9.91 -14.31 22.75
#